data_AF-A0AA51RS87-F1
#
_entry.id   AF-A0AA51RS87-F1
#
_cell.length_a   1.000
_cell.length_b   1.000
_cell.length_c   1.000
_cell.angle_alpha   90.00
_cell.angle_beta   90.00
_cell.angle_gamma   90.00
#
_symmetry.space_group_name_H-M   'P 1'
#
loop_
_entity.id
_entity.type
_entity.pdbx_description
1 polymer ?
#
loop_
_entity_poly.entity_id
_entity_poly.type
_entity_poly.pdbx_seq_one_letter_code
_entity_poly.pdbx_strand_id
1 'polypeptide(L)'
;MKKFITLLLMLAFSLSAFSISDNEFDKFISEIQDKNFDSIETYLKKNKGSKEPEYYILLLNYSYSKGESTEILIGSGEPKEGDFALKSQETGKTEGFLGERTTYDKELIISGIKRSQTALKDFPERLDIHLGIVTIAERIEEWELAGDQLVTILKTSKEIDNKWTWGRISSMQGNPKDFMIQSVLPRTSKFFRLNSDIGDKQLVKVSNALIQYYPESIYGYANMGTLFMAKKDYDKAESYYKKALAIDSNDEVILSNLEHLKKLRSQ
;
A
#
# COMPACT_ATOMS: atom_id res chain seq x y z
N MET A 1 -24.63 50.05 43.21
CA MET A 1 -24.97 48.65 42.86
C MET A 1 -25.20 48.63 41.34
N LYS A 2 -24.32 48.10 40.49
CA LYS A 2 -23.86 46.71 40.40
C LYS A 2 -22.37 46.66 40.04
N LYS A 3 -21.66 45.79 40.76
CA LYS A 3 -20.30 45.30 40.52
C LYS A 3 -20.31 44.31 39.35
N PHE A 4 -19.19 44.26 38.60
CA PHE A 4 -18.54 43.12 37.93
C PHE A 4 -19.45 42.11 37.17
N ILE A 5 -19.14 41.72 35.94
CA ILE A 5 -18.04 40.80 35.61
C ILE A 5 -17.54 41.12 34.20
N THR A 6 -16.31 41.61 34.09
CA THR A 6 -15.55 41.53 32.85
C THR A 6 -15.24 40.06 32.65
N LEU A 7 -15.99 39.40 31.75
CA LEU A 7 -15.71 38.03 31.35
C LEU A 7 -14.40 38.08 30.55
N LEU A 8 -13.29 37.88 31.26
CA LEU A 8 -12.01 37.55 30.67
C LEU A 8 -12.24 36.19 29.99
N LEU A 9 -12.63 36.20 28.71
CA LEU A 9 -12.42 35.05 27.85
C LEU A 9 -10.91 34.83 27.88
N MET A 10 -10.46 33.94 28.76
CA MET A 10 -9.22 33.23 28.53
C MET A 10 -9.38 32.61 27.16
N LEU A 11 -8.77 33.26 26.17
CA LEU A 11 -8.28 32.63 24.97
C LEU A 11 -7.54 31.38 25.46
N ALA A 12 -8.25 30.26 25.45
CA ALA A 12 -7.61 29.00 25.24
C ALA A 12 -7.01 29.09 23.83
N PHE A 13 -5.87 29.79 23.72
CA PHE A 13 -4.79 29.31 22.87
C PHE A 13 -4.41 27.95 23.46
N SER A 14 -5.26 26.94 23.23
CA SER A 14 -4.72 25.62 22.95
C SER A 14 -3.66 25.91 21.91
N LEU A 15 -2.41 25.58 22.20
CA LEU A 15 -1.40 25.51 21.16
C LEU A 15 -1.91 24.49 20.15
N SER A 16 -2.74 24.92 19.19
CA SER A 16 -2.68 24.42 17.85
C SER A 16 -1.26 24.80 17.45
N ALA A 17 -0.33 23.86 17.66
CA ALA A 17 0.84 23.77 16.80
C ALA A 17 0.32 24.10 15.39
N PHE A 18 0.88 25.14 14.78
CA PHE A 18 0.39 25.64 13.51
C PHE A 18 0.33 24.46 12.54
N SER A 19 -0.88 24.08 12.14
CA SER A 19 -1.08 23.08 11.11
C SER A 19 -0.25 23.48 9.90
N ILE A 20 0.61 22.59 9.42
CA ILE A 20 1.48 22.91 8.28
C ILE A 20 0.61 23.44 7.14
N SER A 21 0.98 24.57 6.51
CA SER A 21 0.17 25.15 5.42
C SER A 21 0.25 24.30 4.15
N ASP A 22 -0.70 24.42 3.22
CA ASP A 22 -0.66 23.66 1.95
C ASP A 22 0.60 24.01 1.14
N ASN A 23 0.92 25.30 1.02
CA ASN A 23 2.14 25.76 0.34
C ASN A 23 3.42 25.18 0.97
N GLU A 24 3.46 25.07 2.30
CA GLU A 24 4.62 24.50 3.01
C GLU A 24 4.69 22.98 2.83
N PHE A 25 3.55 22.29 2.86
CA PHE A 25 3.46 20.86 2.59
C PHE A 25 3.92 20.53 1.17
N ASP A 26 3.40 21.25 0.16
CA ASP A 26 3.75 21.06 -1.25
C ASP A 26 5.24 21.35 -1.49
N LYS A 27 5.78 22.38 -0.84
CA LYS A 27 7.22 22.65 -0.85
C LYS A 27 8.02 21.45 -0.35
N PHE A 28 7.67 20.87 0.80
CA PHE A 28 8.40 19.70 1.31
C PHE A 28 8.26 18.50 0.40
N ILE A 29 7.10 18.26 -0.21
CA ILE A 29 6.93 17.18 -1.19
C ILE A 29 7.88 17.37 -2.37
N SER A 30 7.97 18.58 -2.93
CA SER A 30 8.92 18.90 -4.01
C SER A 30 10.36 18.68 -3.57
N GLU A 31 10.75 19.20 -2.40
CA GLU A 31 12.11 19.03 -1.85
C GLU A 31 12.47 17.54 -1.67
N ILE A 32 11.53 16.73 -1.18
CA ILE A 32 11.72 15.27 -1.04
C ILE A 32 11.92 14.59 -2.40
N GLN A 33 11.15 14.97 -3.42
CA GLN A 33 11.25 14.43 -4.77
C GLN A 33 12.59 14.78 -5.42
N ASP A 34 13.08 15.99 -5.20
CA ASP A 34 14.37 16.47 -5.68
C ASP A 34 15.56 15.96 -4.85
N LYS A 35 15.30 15.09 -3.86
CA LYS A 35 16.27 14.58 -2.87
C LYS A 35 17.02 15.69 -2.09
N ASN A 36 16.37 16.85 -1.92
CA ASN A 36 16.86 17.99 -1.12
C ASN A 36 16.30 17.91 0.31
N PHE A 37 17.03 17.27 1.22
CA PHE A 37 16.45 16.84 2.50
C PHE A 37 16.60 17.80 3.70
N ASP A 38 17.44 18.83 3.61
CA ASP A 38 17.81 19.66 4.78
C ASP A 38 16.62 20.32 5.50
N SER A 39 15.73 20.94 4.72
CA SER A 39 14.52 21.61 5.23
C SER A 39 13.57 20.62 5.90
N ILE A 40 13.27 19.50 5.22
CA ILE A 40 12.33 18.49 5.72
C ILE A 40 12.89 17.76 6.94
N GLU A 41 14.20 17.49 7.00
CA GLU A 41 14.84 16.89 8.18
C GLU A 41 14.70 17.77 9.42
N THR A 42 14.93 19.07 9.23
CA THR A 42 14.74 20.07 10.30
C THR A 42 13.29 20.08 10.78
N TYR A 43 12.33 20.09 9.85
CA TYR A 43 10.91 20.03 10.16
C TYR A 43 10.52 18.74 10.89
N LEU A 44 10.94 17.57 10.38
CA LEU A 44 10.59 16.26 10.96
C LEU A 44 11.17 16.10 12.37
N LYS A 45 12.39 16.61 12.61
CA LYS A 45 13.04 16.59 13.93
C LYS A 45 12.31 17.49 14.92
N LYS A 46 11.94 18.71 14.52
CA LYS A 46 11.24 19.68 15.38
C LYS A 46 9.83 19.22 15.75
N ASN A 47 9.14 18.57 14.82
CA ASN A 47 7.73 18.17 14.99
C ASN A 47 7.56 16.67 15.30
N LYS A 48 8.58 16.03 15.87
CA LYS A 48 8.53 14.61 16.26
C LYS A 48 7.36 14.35 17.22
N GLY A 49 6.51 13.40 16.88
CA GLY A 49 5.31 13.07 17.67
C GLY A 49 4.12 14.00 17.39
N SER A 50 4.12 14.67 16.22
CA SER A 50 2.97 15.43 15.75
C SER A 50 1.69 14.59 15.79
N LYS A 51 0.57 15.25 16.10
CA LYS A 51 -0.78 14.69 15.99
C LYS A 51 -1.42 15.00 14.64
N GLU A 52 -0.68 15.65 13.74
CA GLU A 52 -1.15 15.97 12.40
C GLU A 52 -0.83 14.82 11.45
N PRO A 53 -1.82 14.31 10.70
CA PRO A 53 -1.61 13.23 9.73
C PRO A 53 -0.64 13.61 8.60
N GLU A 54 -0.57 14.88 8.17
CA GLU A 54 0.36 15.31 7.12
C GLU A 54 1.83 15.15 7.50
N TYR A 55 2.15 15.27 8.80
CA TYR A 55 3.49 14.96 9.28
C TYR A 55 3.92 13.54 8.87
N TYR A 56 3.00 12.57 8.95
CA TYR A 56 3.29 11.17 8.67
C TYR A 56 3.32 10.87 7.17
N ILE A 57 2.61 11.64 6.35
CA ILE A 57 2.76 11.60 4.89
C ILE A 57 4.15 12.09 4.50
N LEU A 58 4.58 13.23 5.03
CA LEU A 58 5.93 13.75 4.80
C LEU A 58 6.99 12.77 5.31
N LEU A 59 6.80 12.18 6.50
CA LEU A 59 7.70 11.20 7.06
C LEU A 59 7.85 9.97 6.16
N LEU A 60 6.75 9.43 5.63
CA LEU A 60 6.78 8.27 4.72
C LEU A 60 7.51 8.60 3.42
N ASN A 61 7.16 9.72 2.78
CA ASN A 61 7.81 10.16 1.53
C ASN A 61 9.31 10.43 1.73
N TYR A 62 9.67 11.15 2.80
CA TYR A 62 11.06 11.40 3.15
C TYR A 62 11.83 10.10 3.40
N SER A 63 11.29 9.21 4.24
CA SER A 63 11.99 7.97 4.60
C SER A 63 12.23 7.08 3.38
N TYR A 64 11.23 7.00 2.47
CA TYR A 64 11.37 6.29 1.21
C TYR A 64 12.39 6.95 0.27
N SER A 65 12.22 8.24 -0.04
CA SER A 65 13.09 8.95 -1.00
C SER A 65 14.55 8.99 -0.55
N LYS A 66 14.79 9.20 0.75
CA LYS A 66 16.13 9.19 1.32
C LYS A 66 16.72 7.78 1.40
N GLY A 67 15.89 6.77 1.67
CA GLY A 67 16.33 5.38 1.74
C GLY A 67 16.57 4.73 0.37
N GLU A 68 16.00 5.28 -0.71
CA GLU A 68 16.18 4.79 -2.07
C GLU A 68 17.46 5.35 -2.71
N SER A 69 18.35 4.45 -3.11
CA SER A 69 19.51 4.78 -3.94
C SER A 69 19.42 4.05 -5.27
N THR A 70 19.69 4.76 -6.35
CA THR A 70 19.70 4.22 -7.71
C THR A 70 21.09 4.42 -8.30
N GLU A 71 21.69 3.33 -8.78
CA GLU A 71 23.03 3.33 -9.35
C GLU A 71 23.02 2.74 -10.76
N ILE A 72 23.81 3.31 -11.64
CA ILE A 72 24.11 2.71 -12.94
C ILE A 72 25.24 1.70 -12.73
N LEU A 73 24.93 0.42 -12.93
CA LEU A 73 25.87 -0.69 -12.80
C LEU A 73 26.36 -1.13 -14.17
N ILE A 74 27.69 -1.22 -14.32
CA ILE A 74 28.34 -1.98 -15.39
C ILE A 74 28.82 -3.29 -14.79
N GLY A 75 28.28 -4.41 -15.25
CA GLY A 75 28.59 -5.75 -14.74
C GLY A 75 29.00 -6.71 -15.84
N SER A 76 29.70 -7.79 -15.46
CA SER A 76 29.91 -8.95 -16.33
C SER A 76 28.74 -9.94 -16.19
N GLY A 77 28.52 -10.75 -17.22
CA GLY A 77 27.47 -11.78 -17.23
C GLY A 77 26.20 -11.40 -17.98
N GLU A 78 25.11 -12.12 -17.69
CA GLU A 78 23.87 -11.99 -18.44
C GLU A 78 23.06 -10.75 -18.01
N PRO A 79 22.57 -9.93 -18.97
CA PRO A 79 21.68 -8.81 -18.70
C PRO A 79 20.33 -9.30 -18.15
N LYS A 80 19.78 -8.56 -17.21
CA LYS A 80 18.37 -8.69 -16.79
C LYS A 80 17.46 -7.94 -17.74
N GLU A 81 16.15 -8.17 -17.62
CA GLU A 81 15.14 -7.39 -18.33
C GLU A 81 15.34 -5.88 -18.05
N GLY A 82 15.46 -5.09 -19.12
CA GLY A 82 15.75 -3.65 -19.05
C GLY A 82 17.22 -3.27 -19.11
N ASP A 83 18.15 -4.22 -18.96
CA ASP A 83 19.59 -3.93 -19.10
C ASP A 83 20.02 -3.81 -20.56
N PHE A 84 21.03 -2.98 -20.82
CA PHE A 84 21.74 -2.93 -22.09
C PHE A 84 22.83 -4.00 -22.13
N ALA A 85 22.72 -4.97 -23.04
CA ALA A 85 23.73 -5.99 -23.24
C ALA A 85 25.02 -5.40 -23.84
N LEU A 86 26.17 -5.66 -23.21
CA LEU A 86 27.49 -5.30 -23.71
C LEU A 86 28.09 -6.50 -24.44
N LYS A 87 28.38 -6.32 -25.74
CA LYS A 87 28.86 -7.39 -26.62
C LYS A 87 30.32 -7.20 -27.01
N SER A 88 31.06 -8.30 -27.05
CA SER A 88 32.40 -8.40 -27.60
C SER A 88 32.42 -7.97 -29.06
N GLN A 89 33.34 -7.08 -29.43
CA GLN A 89 33.52 -6.71 -30.84
C GLN A 89 34.12 -7.85 -31.67
N GLU A 90 34.92 -8.73 -31.05
CA GLU A 90 35.59 -9.85 -31.73
C GLU A 90 34.64 -11.05 -31.93
N THR A 91 33.89 -11.41 -30.89
CA THR A 91 33.08 -12.65 -30.91
C THR A 91 31.60 -12.40 -31.10
N GLY A 92 31.13 -11.15 -30.97
CA GLY A 92 29.71 -10.79 -30.97
C GLY A 92 28.91 -11.31 -29.77
N LYS A 93 29.56 -12.01 -28.82
CA LYS A 93 28.91 -12.57 -27.64
C LYS A 93 28.70 -11.50 -26.57
N THR A 94 27.64 -11.65 -25.79
CA THR A 94 27.39 -10.83 -24.60
C THR A 94 28.42 -11.19 -23.53
N GLU A 95 29.15 -10.20 -23.05
CA GLU A 95 30.18 -10.35 -22.00
C GLU A 95 29.83 -9.55 -20.74
N GLY A 96 28.85 -8.65 -20.83
CA GLY A 96 28.37 -7.89 -19.69
C GLY A 96 27.08 -7.14 -19.97
N PHE A 97 26.76 -6.22 -19.06
CA PHE A 97 25.58 -5.39 -19.15
C PHE A 97 25.83 -4.01 -18.54
N LEU A 98 25.04 -3.03 -18.98
CA LEU A 98 24.85 -1.73 -18.35
C LEU A 98 23.39 -1.65 -17.91
N GLY A 99 23.14 -1.43 -16.63
CA GLY A 99 21.78 -1.46 -16.08
C GLY A 99 21.61 -0.61 -14.83
N GLU A 100 20.38 -0.18 -14.57
CA GLU A 100 20.02 0.55 -13.36
C GLU A 100 19.75 -0.43 -12.21
N ARG A 101 20.26 -0.13 -11.01
CA ARG A 101 20.05 -0.92 -9.80
C ARG A 101 19.55 -0.02 -8.69
N THR A 102 18.38 -0.34 -8.16
CA THR A 102 17.83 0.34 -6.99
C THR A 102 18.12 -0.48 -5.73
N THR A 103 18.61 0.19 -4.70
CA THR A 103 18.83 -0.35 -3.35
C THR A 103 18.08 0.49 -2.33
N TYR A 104 17.81 -0.11 -1.17
CA TYR A 104 16.99 0.50 -0.13
C TYR A 104 17.66 0.41 1.25
N ASP A 105 17.80 1.53 1.94
CA ASP A 105 17.98 1.57 3.39
C ASP A 105 16.65 1.17 4.05
N LYS A 106 16.45 -0.13 4.19
CA LYS A 106 15.23 -0.71 4.79
C LYS A 106 15.07 -0.30 6.25
N GLU A 107 16.15 -0.04 7.00
CA GLU A 107 16.05 0.35 8.40
C GLU A 107 15.38 1.72 8.53
N LEU A 108 15.84 2.71 7.74
CA LEU A 108 15.24 4.03 7.69
C LEU A 108 13.77 3.97 7.26
N ILE A 109 13.49 3.24 6.18
CA ILE A 109 12.14 3.14 5.59
C ILE A 109 11.17 2.47 6.57
N ILE A 110 11.54 1.33 7.14
CA ILE A 110 10.70 0.59 8.10
C ILE A 110 10.49 1.38 9.38
N SER A 111 11.50 2.14 9.83
CA SER A 111 11.36 3.07 10.97
C SER A 111 10.29 4.14 10.71
N GLY A 112 10.30 4.74 9.50
CA GLY A 112 9.25 5.66 9.05
C GLY A 112 7.85 5.02 9.07
N ILE A 113 7.73 3.81 8.52
CA ILE A 113 6.47 3.04 8.50
C ILE A 113 5.96 2.78 9.92
N LYS A 114 6.78 2.25 10.82
CA LYS A 114 6.37 1.93 12.20
C LYS A 114 5.82 3.13 12.95
N ARG A 115 6.43 4.30 12.75
CA ARG A 115 5.97 5.56 13.34
C ARG A 115 4.61 5.97 12.79
N SER A 116 4.41 5.88 11.47
CA SER A 116 3.11 6.15 10.85
C SER A 116 2.03 5.15 11.25
N GLN A 117 2.35 3.86 11.36
CA GLN A 117 1.44 2.83 11.88
C GLN A 117 0.99 3.10 13.32
N THR A 118 1.90 3.60 14.16
CA THR A 118 1.57 3.97 15.53
C THR A 118 0.57 5.13 15.56
N ALA A 119 0.78 6.13 14.69
CA ALA A 119 -0.03 7.33 14.66
C ALA A 119 -1.43 7.13 14.04
N LEU A 120 -1.59 6.12 13.18
CA LEU A 120 -2.90 5.73 12.64
C LEU A 120 -3.94 5.37 13.72
N LYS A 121 -3.55 5.18 14.99
CA LYS A 121 -4.51 5.08 16.10
C LYS A 121 -5.30 6.36 16.34
N ASP A 122 -4.70 7.51 16.03
CA ASP A 122 -5.30 8.84 16.27
C ASP A 122 -6.12 9.34 15.07
N PHE A 123 -5.88 8.79 13.87
CA PHE A 123 -6.57 9.13 12.62
C PHE A 123 -6.76 7.88 11.73
N PRO A 124 -7.46 6.84 12.23
CA PRO A 124 -7.60 5.55 11.55
C PRO A 124 -8.29 5.66 10.18
N GLU A 125 -9.00 6.75 9.92
CA GLU A 125 -9.68 7.02 8.65
C GLU A 125 -8.77 7.54 7.53
N ARG A 126 -7.48 7.76 7.78
CA ARG A 126 -6.52 8.27 6.78
C ARG A 126 -6.03 7.18 5.83
N LEU A 127 -6.84 6.91 4.81
CA LEU A 127 -6.58 5.85 3.84
C LEU A 127 -5.31 6.08 3.02
N ASP A 128 -4.97 7.34 2.75
CA ASP A 128 -3.75 7.74 2.06
C ASP A 128 -2.47 7.29 2.80
N ILE A 129 -2.44 7.39 4.13
CA ILE A 129 -1.31 6.94 4.95
C ILE A 129 -1.24 5.41 4.93
N HIS A 130 -2.37 4.73 5.08
CA HIS A 130 -2.44 3.27 4.98
C HIS A 130 -1.92 2.76 3.64
N LEU A 131 -2.40 3.32 2.52
CA LEU A 131 -1.97 2.91 1.18
C LEU A 131 -0.55 3.36 0.86
N GLY A 132 -0.08 4.46 1.44
CA GLY A 132 1.32 4.89 1.38
C GLY A 132 2.24 3.83 1.99
N ILE A 133 1.88 3.30 3.17
CA ILE A 133 2.61 2.18 3.81
C ILE A 133 2.61 0.95 2.91
N VAL A 134 1.45 0.52 2.39
CA VAL A 134 1.37 -0.65 1.48
C VAL A 134 2.26 -0.44 0.26
N THR A 135 2.19 0.74 -0.37
CA THR A 135 2.95 1.04 -1.59
C THR A 135 4.45 1.02 -1.33
N ILE A 136 4.91 1.60 -0.23
CA ILE A 136 6.33 1.57 0.16
C ILE A 136 6.76 0.14 0.47
N ALA A 137 5.99 -0.60 1.27
CA ALA A 137 6.27 -1.99 1.63
C ALA A 137 6.45 -2.87 0.38
N GLU A 138 5.59 -2.72 -0.62
CA GLU A 138 5.71 -3.43 -1.89
C GLU A 138 6.94 -3.05 -2.71
N ARG A 139 7.38 -1.78 -2.66
CA ARG A 139 8.56 -1.30 -3.38
C ARG A 139 9.85 -1.88 -2.80
N ILE A 140 9.89 -2.03 -1.47
CA ILE A 140 11.02 -2.64 -0.77
C ILE A 140 10.86 -4.17 -0.60
N GLU A 141 9.88 -4.77 -1.26
CA GLU A 141 9.56 -6.21 -1.25
C GLU A 141 9.28 -6.81 0.14
N GLU A 142 8.81 -5.99 1.08
CA GLU A 142 8.34 -6.43 2.39
C GLU A 142 6.88 -6.90 2.29
N TRP A 143 6.67 -8.05 1.63
CA TRP A 143 5.34 -8.56 1.28
C TRP A 143 4.46 -8.87 2.49
N GLU A 144 5.03 -9.34 3.59
CA GLU A 144 4.30 -9.58 4.84
C GLU A 144 3.78 -8.26 5.44
N LEU A 145 4.63 -7.23 5.49
CA LEU A 145 4.22 -5.89 5.94
C LEU A 145 3.07 -5.32 5.07
N ALA A 146 3.15 -5.50 3.76
CA ALA A 146 2.09 -5.08 2.83
C ALA A 146 0.77 -5.83 3.08
N GLY A 147 0.82 -7.16 3.21
CA GLY A 147 -0.35 -8.00 3.47
C GLY A 147 -1.01 -7.67 4.82
N ASP A 148 -0.21 -7.48 5.87
CA ASP A 148 -0.67 -7.12 7.20
C ASP A 148 -1.37 -5.76 7.19
N GLN A 149 -0.79 -4.79 6.49
CA GLN A 149 -1.37 -3.46 6.38
C GLN A 149 -2.70 -3.47 5.60
N LEU A 150 -2.84 -4.32 4.57
CA LEU A 150 -4.10 -4.51 3.85
C LEU A 150 -5.18 -5.15 4.74
N VAL A 151 -4.83 -6.11 5.59
CA VAL A 151 -5.76 -6.64 6.59
C VAL A 151 -6.19 -5.56 7.57
N THR A 152 -5.26 -4.73 8.05
CA THR A 152 -5.58 -3.58 8.90
C THR A 152 -6.56 -2.63 8.22
N ILE A 153 -6.35 -2.29 6.93
CA ILE A 153 -7.29 -1.45 6.17
C ILE A 153 -8.70 -2.05 6.20
N LEU A 154 -8.85 -3.34 5.86
CA LEU A 154 -10.17 -3.99 5.79
C LEU A 154 -10.86 -4.04 7.16
N LYS A 155 -10.10 -4.30 8.22
CA LYS A 155 -10.60 -4.27 9.60
C LYS A 155 -11.05 -2.87 10.01
N THR A 156 -10.17 -1.89 9.86
CA THR A 156 -10.43 -0.49 10.21
C THR A 156 -11.62 0.06 9.46
N SER A 157 -11.82 -0.35 8.20
CA SER A 157 -12.99 0.04 7.42
C SER A 157 -14.31 -0.31 8.10
N LYS A 158 -14.39 -1.36 8.91
CA LYS A 158 -15.60 -1.69 9.69
C LYS A 158 -15.71 -0.88 10.97
N GLU A 159 -14.58 -0.56 11.59
CA GLU A 159 -14.53 0.26 12.80
C GLU A 159 -14.98 1.70 12.51
N ILE A 160 -14.63 2.24 11.34
CA ILE A 160 -14.98 3.60 10.92
C ILE A 160 -16.23 3.68 10.02
N ASP A 161 -16.93 2.56 9.80
CA ASP A 161 -18.09 2.50 8.89
C ASP A 161 -17.78 3.00 7.47
N ASN A 162 -16.61 2.62 6.94
CA ASN A 162 -16.06 2.99 5.64
C ASN A 162 -15.89 4.51 5.42
N LYS A 163 -15.92 5.33 6.47
CA LYS A 163 -15.74 6.79 6.40
C LYS A 163 -14.28 7.18 6.22
N TRP A 164 -13.66 6.66 5.15
CA TRP A 164 -12.30 7.01 4.79
C TRP A 164 -12.16 8.48 4.44
N THR A 165 -10.96 9.00 4.60
CA THR A 165 -10.54 10.33 4.15
C THR A 165 -9.21 10.22 3.40
N TRP A 166 -8.91 11.24 2.60
CA TRP A 166 -7.69 11.28 1.79
C TRP A 166 -7.16 12.70 1.67
N GLY A 167 -5.92 12.91 2.12
CA GLY A 167 -5.29 14.21 2.11
C GLY A 167 -6.13 15.26 2.83
N ARG A 168 -5.91 16.52 2.45
CA ARG A 168 -6.60 17.68 3.05
C ARG A 168 -7.91 18.05 2.37
N ILE A 169 -8.04 17.71 1.09
CA ILE A 169 -9.18 18.10 0.24
C ILE A 169 -10.14 16.91 0.02
N SER A 170 -9.94 15.77 0.71
CA SER A 170 -10.73 14.55 0.48
C SER A 170 -10.81 14.21 -1.02
N SER A 171 -9.65 14.06 -1.67
CA SER A 171 -9.55 13.85 -3.13
C SER A 171 -9.96 12.45 -3.59
N MET A 172 -10.65 11.68 -2.75
CA MET A 172 -11.20 10.39 -3.18
C MET A 172 -12.34 10.64 -4.15
N GLN A 173 -12.26 9.97 -5.29
CA GLN A 173 -13.33 9.98 -6.27
C GLN A 173 -14.30 8.83 -5.97
N GLY A 174 -15.60 9.13 -5.94
CA GLY A 174 -16.65 8.13 -5.74
C GLY A 174 -16.87 7.71 -4.29
N ASN A 175 -17.45 6.52 -4.11
CA ASN A 175 -17.79 6.01 -2.79
C ASN A 175 -16.51 5.56 -2.03
N PRO A 176 -16.28 6.00 -0.78
CA PRO A 176 -15.10 5.63 0.00
C PRO A 176 -14.87 4.12 0.20
N LYS A 177 -15.94 3.32 0.37
CA LYS A 177 -15.86 1.85 0.46
C LYS A 177 -15.33 1.29 -0.86
N ASP A 178 -15.91 1.71 -1.98
CA ASP A 178 -15.56 1.20 -3.30
C ASP A 178 -14.12 1.61 -3.66
N PHE A 179 -13.73 2.85 -3.38
CA PHE A 179 -12.36 3.34 -3.56
C PHE A 179 -11.34 2.51 -2.77
N MET A 180 -11.64 2.21 -1.50
CA MET A 180 -10.79 1.35 -0.66
C MET A 180 -10.71 -0.07 -1.24
N ILE A 181 -11.84 -0.71 -1.56
CA ILE A 181 -11.86 -2.07 -2.11
C ILE A 181 -11.07 -2.13 -3.43
N GLN A 182 -11.32 -1.20 -4.36
CA GLN A 182 -10.59 -1.11 -5.63
C GLN A 182 -9.09 -0.87 -5.43
N SER A 183 -8.69 -0.24 -4.32
CA SER A 183 -7.28 -0.11 -3.95
C SER A 183 -6.70 -1.44 -3.45
N VAL A 184 -7.47 -2.34 -2.83
CA VAL A 184 -6.99 -3.65 -2.35
C VAL A 184 -6.82 -4.67 -3.49
N LEU A 185 -7.73 -4.72 -4.48
CA LEU A 185 -7.77 -5.81 -5.48
C LEU A 185 -6.51 -5.97 -6.35
N PRO A 186 -5.86 -4.89 -6.83
CA PRO A 186 -4.62 -5.03 -7.60
C PRO A 186 -3.51 -5.72 -6.79
N ARG A 187 -3.53 -5.60 -5.46
CA ARG A 187 -2.54 -6.20 -4.56
C ARG A 187 -2.76 -7.69 -4.35
N THR A 188 -4.01 -8.15 -4.28
CA THR A 188 -4.29 -9.59 -4.25
C THR A 188 -3.82 -10.26 -5.55
N SER A 189 -4.03 -9.60 -6.68
CA SER A 189 -3.50 -10.06 -7.98
C SER A 189 -1.97 -10.05 -8.02
N LYS A 190 -1.32 -9.05 -7.41
CA LYS A 190 0.14 -8.99 -7.29
C LYS A 190 0.68 -10.15 -6.45
N PHE A 191 0.10 -10.40 -5.27
CA PHE A 191 0.49 -11.53 -4.42
C PHE A 191 0.37 -12.88 -5.14
N PHE A 192 -0.70 -13.09 -5.91
CA PHE A 192 -0.83 -14.29 -6.74
C PHE A 192 0.30 -14.40 -7.78
N ARG A 193 0.59 -13.30 -8.49
CA ARG A 193 1.63 -13.27 -9.54
C ARG A 193 3.06 -13.43 -9.01
N LEU A 194 3.30 -13.22 -7.71
CA LEU A 194 4.60 -13.53 -7.12
C LEU A 194 4.96 -15.02 -7.23
N ASN A 195 3.98 -15.90 -7.43
CA ASN A 195 4.15 -17.34 -7.63
C ASN A 195 5.15 -17.96 -6.61
N SER A 196 4.96 -17.60 -5.34
CA SER A 196 5.84 -17.95 -4.23
C SER A 196 5.03 -18.22 -2.98
N ASP A 197 5.59 -18.97 -2.04
CA ASP A 197 4.94 -19.30 -0.76
C ASP A 197 4.54 -18.05 0.03
N ILE A 198 5.37 -16.98 -0.03
CA ILE A 198 5.04 -15.72 0.62
C ILE A 198 3.85 -15.04 -0.07
N GLY A 199 3.82 -15.02 -1.41
CA GLY A 199 2.68 -14.50 -2.17
C GLY A 199 1.39 -15.23 -1.85
N ASP A 200 1.41 -16.57 -1.84
CA ASP A 200 0.24 -17.38 -1.52
C ASP A 200 -0.26 -17.13 -0.09
N LYS A 201 0.65 -17.05 0.90
CA LYS A 201 0.31 -16.74 2.29
C LYS A 201 -0.38 -15.38 2.41
N GLN A 202 0.15 -14.35 1.76
CA GLN A 202 -0.44 -13.01 1.81
C GLN A 202 -1.77 -12.93 1.05
N LEU A 203 -1.89 -13.62 -0.09
CA LEU A 203 -3.14 -13.73 -0.81
C LEU A 203 -4.24 -14.37 0.06
N VAL A 204 -3.94 -15.49 0.72
CA VAL A 204 -4.89 -16.15 1.64
C VAL A 204 -5.25 -15.22 2.79
N LYS A 205 -4.25 -14.57 3.40
CA LYS A 205 -4.46 -13.66 4.54
C LYS A 205 -5.40 -12.50 4.18
N VAL A 206 -5.15 -11.80 3.08
CA VAL A 206 -6.00 -10.69 2.63
C VAL A 206 -7.36 -11.18 2.12
N SER A 207 -7.43 -12.33 1.46
CA SER A 207 -8.70 -12.90 0.98
C SER A 207 -9.61 -13.34 2.12
N ASN A 208 -9.05 -13.90 3.19
CA ASN A 208 -9.80 -14.21 4.41
C ASN A 208 -10.31 -12.93 5.10
N ALA A 209 -9.51 -11.86 5.13
CA ALA A 209 -9.98 -10.57 5.64
C ALA A 209 -11.10 -9.98 4.76
N LEU A 210 -11.02 -10.10 3.43
CA LEU A 210 -12.10 -9.71 2.52
C LEU A 210 -13.38 -10.52 2.81
N ILE A 211 -13.29 -11.84 2.98
CA ILE A 211 -14.44 -12.69 3.33
C ILE A 211 -15.02 -12.31 4.70
N GLN A 212 -14.16 -12.05 5.68
CA GLN A 212 -14.59 -11.73 7.05
C GLN A 212 -15.30 -10.38 7.13
N TYR A 213 -14.71 -9.35 6.53
CA TYR A 213 -15.23 -7.99 6.64
C TYR A 213 -16.24 -7.70 5.53
N TYR A 214 -16.06 -8.21 4.32
CA TYR A 214 -16.96 -7.99 3.18
C TYR A 214 -17.50 -9.31 2.64
N PRO A 215 -18.25 -10.09 3.45
CA PRO A 215 -18.79 -11.39 3.02
C PRO A 215 -19.78 -11.26 1.87
N GLU A 216 -20.34 -10.07 1.64
CA GLU A 216 -21.22 -9.73 0.52
C GLU A 216 -20.47 -9.41 -0.78
N SER A 217 -19.14 -9.49 -0.76
CA SER A 217 -18.29 -9.23 -1.93
C SER A 217 -17.72 -10.53 -2.49
N ILE A 218 -17.72 -10.65 -3.81
CA ILE A 218 -17.19 -11.83 -4.51
C ILE A 218 -15.67 -11.99 -4.38
N TYR A 219 -14.92 -10.90 -4.16
CA TYR A 219 -13.47 -10.86 -4.41
C TYR A 219 -12.67 -11.82 -3.53
N GLY A 220 -12.98 -11.90 -2.23
CA GLY A 220 -12.29 -12.81 -1.33
C GLY A 220 -12.50 -14.29 -1.70
N TYR A 221 -13.72 -14.65 -2.09
CA TYR A 221 -14.04 -16.01 -2.56
C TYR A 221 -13.40 -16.32 -3.91
N ALA A 222 -13.44 -15.36 -4.86
CA ALA A 222 -12.83 -15.51 -6.18
C ALA A 222 -11.31 -15.72 -6.07
N ASN A 223 -10.62 -14.94 -5.23
CA ASN A 223 -9.19 -15.11 -4.97
C ASN A 223 -8.86 -16.51 -4.44
N MET A 224 -9.62 -17.00 -3.46
CA MET A 224 -9.43 -18.34 -2.90
C MET A 224 -9.67 -19.43 -3.94
N GLY A 225 -10.71 -19.29 -4.76
CA GLY A 225 -10.99 -20.19 -5.88
C GLY A 225 -9.82 -20.29 -6.85
N THR A 226 -9.29 -19.14 -7.27
CA THR A 226 -8.15 -19.05 -8.20
C THR A 226 -6.88 -19.65 -7.62
N LEU A 227 -6.59 -19.40 -6.34
CA LEU A 227 -5.43 -19.98 -5.67
C LEU A 227 -5.53 -21.51 -5.59
N PHE A 228 -6.67 -22.06 -5.15
CA PHE A 228 -6.84 -23.52 -5.07
C PHE A 228 -6.83 -24.17 -6.44
N MET A 229 -7.35 -23.51 -7.48
CA MET A 229 -7.28 -23.99 -8.86
C MET A 229 -5.82 -24.10 -9.31
N ALA A 230 -5.00 -23.08 -9.03
CA ALA A 230 -3.56 -23.10 -9.34
C ALA A 230 -2.81 -24.20 -8.56
N LYS A 231 -3.26 -24.53 -7.34
CA LYS A 231 -2.72 -25.64 -6.52
C LYS A 231 -3.31 -27.01 -6.89
N LYS A 232 -4.14 -27.09 -7.93
CA LYS A 232 -4.84 -28.31 -8.39
C LYS A 232 -5.77 -28.95 -7.36
N ASP A 233 -6.16 -28.20 -6.32
CA ASP A 233 -7.23 -28.60 -5.39
C ASP A 233 -8.57 -28.14 -5.97
N TYR A 234 -9.01 -28.85 -7.01
CA TYR A 234 -10.17 -28.46 -7.81
C TYR A 234 -11.47 -28.46 -7.00
N ASP A 235 -11.58 -29.32 -5.98
CA ASP A 235 -12.78 -29.41 -5.15
C ASP A 235 -12.93 -28.19 -4.24
N LYS A 236 -11.84 -27.73 -3.63
CA LYS A 236 -11.87 -26.46 -2.89
C LYS A 236 -12.08 -25.28 -3.82
N ALA A 237 -11.42 -25.25 -4.97
CA ALA A 237 -11.56 -24.18 -5.93
C ALA A 237 -13.02 -24.01 -6.38
N GLU A 238 -13.68 -25.10 -6.76
CA GLU A 238 -15.09 -25.11 -7.12
C GLU A 238 -16.00 -24.67 -5.96
N SER A 239 -15.71 -25.11 -4.72
CA SER A 239 -16.46 -24.68 -3.54
C SER A 239 -16.41 -23.16 -3.34
N TYR A 240 -15.23 -22.55 -3.49
CA TYR A 240 -15.07 -21.10 -3.37
C TYR A 240 -15.72 -20.33 -4.53
N TYR A 241 -15.58 -20.80 -5.77
CA TYR A 241 -16.29 -20.18 -6.89
C TYR A 241 -17.81 -20.25 -6.73
N LYS A 242 -18.37 -21.35 -6.23
CA LYS A 242 -19.81 -21.45 -5.92
C LYS A 242 -20.24 -20.45 -4.85
N LYS A 243 -19.41 -20.19 -3.83
CA LYS A 243 -19.71 -19.15 -2.82
C LYS A 243 -19.72 -17.76 -3.43
N ALA A 244 -18.81 -17.48 -4.37
CA ALA A 244 -18.79 -16.21 -5.09
C ALA A 244 -20.03 -16.06 -6.00
N LEU A 245 -20.43 -17.10 -6.73
CA LEU A 245 -21.65 -17.11 -7.57
C LEU A 245 -22.95 -17.06 -6.77
N ALA A 246 -22.94 -17.43 -5.49
CA ALA A 246 -24.09 -17.24 -4.62
C ALA A 246 -24.33 -15.76 -4.27
N ILE A 247 -23.31 -14.90 -4.43
CA ILE A 247 -23.39 -13.44 -4.25
C ILE A 247 -23.75 -12.77 -5.56
N ASP A 248 -23.05 -13.12 -6.65
CA ASP A 248 -23.36 -12.66 -8.01
C ASP A 248 -23.38 -13.86 -8.96
N SER A 249 -24.59 -14.33 -9.28
CA SER A 249 -24.79 -15.51 -10.12
C SER A 249 -24.38 -15.31 -11.58
N ASN A 250 -24.21 -14.06 -12.02
CA ASN A 250 -23.93 -13.71 -13.41
C ASN A 250 -22.52 -13.13 -13.61
N ASP A 251 -21.65 -13.20 -12.60
CA ASP A 251 -20.28 -12.71 -12.73
C ASP A 251 -19.52 -13.53 -13.79
N GLU A 252 -19.23 -12.88 -14.92
CA GLU A 252 -18.63 -13.51 -16.10
C GLU A 252 -17.22 -14.06 -15.81
N VAL A 253 -16.47 -13.41 -14.93
CA VAL A 253 -15.11 -13.80 -14.57
C VAL A 253 -15.13 -15.10 -13.77
N ILE A 254 -16.01 -15.21 -12.78
CA ILE A 254 -16.14 -16.42 -11.97
C ILE A 254 -16.73 -17.58 -12.78
N LEU A 255 -17.72 -17.32 -13.64
CA LEU A 255 -18.26 -18.34 -14.55
C LEU A 255 -17.16 -18.89 -15.47
N SER A 256 -16.37 -18.01 -16.09
CA SER A 256 -15.23 -18.38 -16.94
C SER A 256 -14.18 -19.20 -16.18
N ASN A 257 -13.84 -18.80 -14.95
CA ASN A 257 -12.92 -19.55 -14.10
C ASN A 257 -13.45 -20.94 -13.73
N LEU A 258 -14.74 -21.07 -13.43
CA LEU A 258 -15.37 -22.35 -13.12
C LEU A 258 -15.42 -23.28 -14.35
N GLU A 259 -15.65 -22.73 -15.55
CA GLU A 259 -15.54 -23.48 -16.80
C GLU A 259 -14.11 -23.95 -17.06
N HIS A 260 -13.12 -23.08 -16.84
CA HIS A 260 -11.70 -23.43 -16.94
C HIS A 260 -11.37 -24.58 -15.98
N LEU A 261 -11.79 -24.49 -14.72
CA LEU A 261 -11.59 -25.54 -13.71
C LEU A 261 -12.14 -26.89 -14.19
N LYS A 262 -13.37 -26.92 -14.73
CA LYS A 262 -13.99 -28.15 -15.24
C LYS A 262 -13.16 -28.80 -16.34
N LYS A 263 -12.59 -28.01 -17.25
CA LYS A 263 -11.69 -28.49 -18.30
C LYS A 263 -10.41 -29.10 -17.72
N LEU A 264 -9.79 -28.42 -16.75
CA LEU A 264 -8.58 -28.93 -16.07
C LEU A 264 -8.85 -30.24 -15.32
N ARG A 265 -10.00 -30.39 -14.67
CA ARG A 265 -10.36 -31.62 -13.95
C ARG A 265 -10.56 -32.82 -14.89
N SER A 266 -10.92 -32.58 -16.14
CA SER A 266 -11.16 -33.63 -17.15
C SER A 266 -9.90 -34.10 -17.90
N GLN A 267 -8.75 -33.49 -17.64
CA GLN A 267 -7.43 -33.83 -18.22
C GLN A 267 -6.63 -34.68 -17.23
#